data_AF-A0A0F9EUE5-F1
#
_entry.id   AF-A0A0F9EUE5-F1
#
_cell.length_a   1.000
_cell.length_b   1.000
_cell.length_c   1.000
_cell.angle_alpha   90.00
_cell.angle_beta   90.00
_cell.angle_gamma   90.00
#
_symmetry.space_group_name_H-M   'P 1'
#
loop_
_entity.id
_entity.type
_entity.pdbx_description
1 polymer ?
#
loop_
_entity_poly.entity_id
_entity_poly.type
_entity_poly.pdbx_seq_one_letter_code
_entity_poly.pdbx_strand_id
1 'polypeptide(L)'
;MPTYPNEGYPIGGTAGTQVSSTGEGRHLKILESELTHYTGGDGFVDKGDPVVTASGVIVGVAFNSAAAATDYVAIDTEGIWNLSVFGNDQNGNIAVVIG
;
A
#
# COMPACT_ATOMS: atom_id res chain seq x y z
N MET A 1 12.02 -25.08 -8.11
CA MET A 1 11.94 -23.60 -8.05
C MET A 1 10.71 -23.19 -8.85
N PRO A 2 9.81 -22.36 -8.32
CA PRO A 2 8.76 -21.78 -9.14
C PRO A 2 9.43 -20.87 -10.18
N THR A 3 9.16 -21.12 -11.45
CA THR A 3 9.55 -20.25 -12.57
C THR A 3 8.58 -19.07 -12.59
N TYR A 4 9.04 -17.88 -12.19
CA TYR A 4 8.28 -16.66 -12.44
C TYR A 4 8.23 -16.44 -13.96
N PRO A 5 7.04 -16.34 -14.58
CA PRO A 5 6.96 -16.01 -15.99
C PRO A 5 7.63 -14.66 -16.21
N ASN A 6 8.49 -14.56 -17.24
CA ASN A 6 9.14 -13.34 -17.70
C ASN A 6 8.15 -12.36 -18.37
N GLU A 7 6.85 -12.51 -18.07
CA GLU A 7 5.80 -11.57 -18.45
C GLU A 7 5.61 -10.67 -17.24
N GLY A 8 5.89 -9.38 -17.40
CA GLY A 8 5.78 -8.40 -16.33
C GLY A 8 4.41 -8.45 -15.65
N TYR A 9 4.35 -7.98 -14.40
CA TYR A 9 3.10 -7.93 -13.65
C TYR A 9 2.06 -7.08 -14.37
N PRO A 10 0.78 -7.51 -14.42
CA PRO A 10 -0.28 -6.73 -15.05
C PRO A 10 -0.39 -5.34 -14.41
N ILE A 11 -0.24 -4.31 -15.24
CA ILE A 11 -0.48 -2.89 -14.93
C ILE A 11 -1.94 -2.54 -15.25
N GLY A 12 -2.53 -1.48 -14.68
CA GLY A 12 -3.94 -1.12 -14.92
C GLY A 12 -4.93 -1.48 -13.82
N GLY A 13 -4.49 -2.09 -12.72
CA GLY A 13 -5.38 -2.58 -11.66
C GLY A 13 -5.73 -1.52 -10.61
N THR A 14 -6.86 -1.70 -9.94
CA THR A 14 -7.25 -0.84 -8.80
C THR A 14 -6.20 -0.89 -7.70
N ALA A 15 -5.82 0.28 -7.17
CA ALA A 15 -4.89 0.38 -6.05
C ALA A 15 -5.33 -0.52 -4.87
N GLY A 16 -4.36 -1.18 -4.23
CA GLY A 16 -4.63 -2.15 -3.17
C GLY A 16 -5.11 -3.52 -3.65
N THR A 17 -5.11 -3.79 -4.97
CA THR A 17 -5.33 -5.14 -5.51
C THR A 17 -4.02 -5.92 -5.51
N GLN A 18 -4.02 -7.11 -4.92
CA GLN A 18 -2.89 -8.03 -4.97
C GLN A 18 -2.73 -8.61 -6.38
N VAL A 19 -1.53 -8.55 -6.92
CA VAL A 19 -1.17 -9.09 -8.24
C VAL A 19 -0.53 -10.47 -8.11
N SER A 20 0.31 -10.67 -7.11
CA SER A 20 1.00 -11.94 -6.85
C SER A 20 1.41 -12.03 -5.38
N SER A 21 1.41 -13.23 -4.81
CA SER A 21 1.90 -13.55 -3.47
C SER A 21 2.25 -15.03 -3.39
N THR A 22 3.15 -15.42 -2.48
CA THR A 22 3.37 -16.85 -2.16
C THR A 22 2.27 -17.40 -1.25
N GLY A 23 1.40 -16.53 -0.71
CA GLY A 23 0.30 -16.91 0.17
C GLY A 23 0.77 -17.34 1.56
N GLU A 24 2.05 -17.16 1.89
CA GLU A 24 2.61 -17.45 3.21
C GLU A 24 2.17 -16.42 4.26
N GLY A 25 1.71 -15.24 3.80
CA GLY A 25 0.76 -14.40 4.53
C GLY A 25 1.33 -13.88 5.85
N ARG A 26 2.30 -12.97 5.77
CA ARG A 26 2.76 -12.24 6.95
C ARG A 26 1.94 -10.96 7.13
N HIS A 27 0.77 -11.17 7.72
CA HIS A 27 -0.10 -10.09 8.17
C HIS A 27 0.31 -9.64 9.56
N LEU A 28 0.70 -8.37 9.69
CA LEU A 28 0.96 -7.76 10.99
C LEU A 28 -0.17 -6.79 11.32
N LYS A 29 -0.53 -6.71 12.60
CA LYS A 29 -1.48 -5.71 13.09
C LYS A 29 -0.70 -4.65 13.86
N ILE A 30 -0.78 -3.42 13.37
CA ILE A 30 -0.03 -2.29 13.91
C ILE A 30 -1.02 -1.15 14.14
N LEU A 31 -0.79 -0.34 15.17
CA LEU A 31 -1.61 0.84 15.40
C LEU A 31 -1.38 1.87 14.28
N GLU A 32 -2.44 2.55 13.84
CA GLU A 32 -2.32 3.64 12.86
C GLU A 32 -1.22 4.63 13.27
N SER A 33 -1.17 5.00 14.57
CA SER A 33 -0.19 5.96 15.08
C SER A 33 1.29 5.51 14.95
N GLU A 34 1.51 4.23 14.71
CA GLU A 34 2.84 3.63 14.54
C GLU A 34 3.21 3.41 13.06
N LEU A 35 2.34 3.83 12.14
CA LEU A 35 2.56 3.75 10.70
C LEU A 35 2.92 5.13 10.13
N THR A 36 3.82 5.12 9.16
CA THR A 36 4.05 6.24 8.25
C THR A 36 3.48 5.84 6.90
N HIS A 37 2.62 6.68 6.36
CA HIS A 37 1.92 6.46 5.11
C HIS A 37 1.64 7.79 4.40
N TYR A 38 1.19 7.72 3.16
CA TYR A 38 0.65 8.88 2.48
C TYR A 38 -0.60 9.36 3.23
N THR A 39 -0.65 10.65 3.56
CA THR A 39 -1.82 11.27 4.18
C THR A 39 -2.70 11.90 3.10
N GLY A 40 -3.57 11.07 2.51
CA GLY A 40 -4.70 11.52 1.70
C GLY A 40 -5.96 11.67 2.54
N GLY A 41 -6.95 12.43 2.08
CA GLY A 41 -8.28 12.44 2.70
C GLY A 41 -8.33 12.99 4.13
N ASP A 42 -8.67 12.12 5.08
CA ASP A 42 -8.90 12.45 6.50
C ASP A 42 -7.64 12.40 7.38
N GLY A 43 -6.50 12.05 6.77
CA GLY A 43 -5.20 11.99 7.44
C GLY A 43 -4.90 10.63 8.10
N PHE A 44 -5.77 9.64 7.95
CA PHE A 44 -5.52 8.26 8.37
C PHE A 44 -5.18 7.37 7.18
N VAL A 45 -4.67 6.17 7.47
CA VAL A 45 -4.34 5.20 6.42
C VAL A 45 -5.60 4.67 5.76
N ASP A 46 -5.57 4.58 4.43
CA ASP A 46 -6.61 3.95 3.64
C ASP A 46 -6.21 2.54 3.19
N LYS A 47 -7.22 1.69 2.99
CA LYS A 47 -7.00 0.37 2.39
C LYS A 47 -6.29 0.52 1.04
N GLY A 48 -5.19 -0.21 0.88
CA GLY A 48 -4.36 -0.19 -0.32
C GLY A 48 -3.18 0.77 -0.24
N ASP A 49 -3.09 1.58 0.82
CA ASP A 49 -1.96 2.47 0.99
C ASP A 49 -0.67 1.69 1.27
N PRO A 50 0.45 2.13 0.68
CA PRO A 50 1.76 1.68 1.10
C PRO A 50 2.07 2.26 2.48
N VAL A 51 2.50 1.40 3.39
CA VAL A 51 2.80 1.75 4.77
C VAL A 51 4.19 1.29 5.16
N VAL A 52 4.83 2.05 6.04
CA VAL A 52 6.07 1.67 6.71
C VAL A 52 5.90 1.88 8.22
N THR A 53 6.44 0.99 9.03
CA THR A 53 6.42 1.20 10.49
C THR A 53 7.26 2.40 10.89
N ALA A 54 6.98 3.01 12.05
CA ALA A 54 7.76 4.13 12.59
C ALA A 54 9.26 3.80 12.75
N SER A 55 9.61 2.51 12.93
CA SER A 55 10.99 2.03 12.95
C SER A 55 11.68 2.01 11.58
N GLY A 56 10.94 2.15 10.48
CA GLY A 56 11.44 2.06 9.11
C GLY A 56 11.77 0.65 8.61
N VAL A 57 11.57 -0.38 9.45
CA VAL A 57 12.04 -1.75 9.15
C VAL A 57 11.01 -2.58 8.39
N ILE A 58 9.74 -2.40 8.71
CA ILE A 58 8.65 -3.20 8.13
C ILE A 58 7.89 -2.33 7.15
N VAL A 59 7.76 -2.83 5.93
CA VAL A 59 6.97 -2.22 4.85
C VAL A 59 5.84 -3.16 4.46
N GLY A 60 4.73 -2.59 4.00
CA GLY A 60 3.60 -3.38 3.54
C GLY A 60 2.51 -2.55 2.88
N VAL A 61 1.37 -3.19 2.64
CA VAL A 61 0.15 -2.56 2.11
C VAL A 61 -1.00 -2.76 3.10
N ALA A 62 -1.77 -1.70 3.37
CA ALA A 62 -2.89 -1.76 4.30
C ALA A 62 -4.08 -2.56 3.74
N PHE A 63 -4.62 -3.51 4.52
CA PHE A 63 -5.80 -4.30 4.14
C PHE A 63 -7.14 -3.64 4.49
N ASN A 64 -7.11 -2.65 5.37
CA ASN A 64 -8.27 -1.91 5.84
C ASN A 64 -7.88 -0.45 6.12
N SER A 65 -8.84 0.46 5.97
CA SER A 65 -8.68 1.85 6.42
C SER A 65 -8.76 1.94 7.95
N ALA A 66 -8.16 3.00 8.50
CA ALA A 66 -8.36 3.44 9.88
C ALA A 66 -9.31 4.64 9.93
N ALA A 67 -9.98 4.85 11.06
CA ALA A 67 -10.79 6.05 11.34
C ALA A 67 -10.25 6.85 12.55
N ALA A 68 -9.31 6.28 13.30
CA ALA A 68 -8.64 6.91 14.42
C ALA A 68 -7.21 6.38 14.59
N ALA A 69 -6.35 7.18 15.23
CA ALA A 69 -4.96 6.81 15.44
C ALA A 69 -4.74 5.57 16.34
N THR A 70 -5.77 5.20 17.09
CA THR A 70 -5.79 4.01 17.95
C THR A 70 -6.28 2.75 17.24
N ASP A 71 -6.67 2.85 15.97
CA ASP A 71 -7.18 1.71 15.23
C ASP A 71 -6.04 0.77 14.82
N TYR A 72 -6.32 -0.53 14.85
CA TYR A 72 -5.41 -1.53 14.34
C TYR A 72 -5.59 -1.69 12.84
N VAL A 73 -4.48 -1.56 12.13
CA VAL A 73 -4.39 -1.71 10.69
C VAL A 73 -3.66 -3.02 10.41
N ALA A 74 -4.31 -3.90 9.64
CA ALA A 74 -3.65 -5.10 9.14
C ALA A 74 -2.82 -4.75 7.90
N ILE A 75 -1.54 -5.11 7.91
CA ILE A 75 -0.61 -4.83 6.81
C ILE A 75 -0.14 -6.15 6.18
N ASP A 76 -0.16 -6.26 4.86
CA ASP A 76 0.54 -7.33 4.16
C ASP A 76 2.00 -6.95 3.93
N THR A 77 2.92 -7.73 4.48
CA THR A 77 4.37 -7.54 4.27
C THR A 77 4.90 -8.33 3.09
N GLU A 78 4.02 -8.99 2.34
CA GLU A 78 4.37 -9.88 1.25
C GLU A 78 3.55 -9.61 -0.03
N GLY A 79 4.09 -10.07 -1.15
CA GLY A 79 3.44 -9.99 -2.44
C GLY A 79 3.71 -8.68 -3.18
N ILE A 80 3.00 -8.54 -4.30
CA ILE A 80 3.10 -7.44 -5.24
C ILE A 80 1.71 -6.87 -5.41
N TRP A 81 1.61 -5.56 -5.32
CA TRP A 81 0.37 -4.82 -5.21
C TRP A 81 0.32 -3.72 -6.25
N ASN A 82 -0.87 -3.50 -6.81
CA ASN A 82 -1.09 -2.33 -7.64
C ASN A 82 -1.18 -1.08 -6.76
N LEU A 83 -0.47 -0.04 -7.17
CA LEU A 83 -0.47 1.28 -6.53
C LEU A 83 -0.89 2.32 -7.56
N SER A 84 -1.67 3.31 -7.13
CA SER A 84 -1.97 4.49 -7.95
C SER A 84 -1.18 5.67 -7.40
N VAL A 85 -0.42 6.34 -8.27
CA VAL A 85 0.40 7.49 -7.90
C VAL A 85 0.00 8.67 -8.78
N PHE A 86 -0.38 9.76 -8.13
CA PHE A 86 -0.68 11.03 -8.79
C PHE A 86 0.45 12.02 -8.50
N GLY A 87 1.20 12.39 -9.54
CA GLY A 87 2.22 13.44 -9.43
C GLY A 87 1.59 14.80 -9.72
N ASN A 88 1.38 15.63 -8.69
CA ASN A 88 0.83 16.98 -8.84
C ASN A 88 1.93 18.06 -8.82
N ASP A 89 1.76 19.11 -9.62
CA ASP A 89 2.52 20.35 -9.46
C ASP A 89 1.94 21.22 -8.33
N GLN A 90 2.57 22.37 -8.07
CA GLN A 90 2.16 23.33 -7.03
C GLN A 90 0.77 23.95 -7.27
N ASN A 91 0.20 23.78 -8.47
CA ASN A 91 -1.12 24.27 -8.85
C ASN A 91 -2.18 23.15 -8.88
N GLY A 92 -1.82 21.92 -8.49
CA GLY A 92 -2.72 20.77 -8.50
C GLY A 92 -2.89 20.11 -9.87
N ASN A 93 -2.05 20.43 -10.86
CA ASN A 93 -2.08 19.77 -12.16
C ASN A 93 -1.34 18.44 -12.09
N ILE A 94 -1.97 17.36 -12.56
CA ILE A 94 -1.35 16.03 -12.60
C ILE A 94 -0.42 15.95 -13.82
N ALA A 95 0.89 15.88 -13.58
CA ALA A 95 1.91 15.75 -14.63
C ALA A 95 2.15 14.28 -15.03
N VAL A 96 1.76 13.33 -14.18
CA VAL A 96 1.91 11.88 -14.42
C VAL A 96 0.66 11.17 -13.90
N VAL A 97 -0.07 10.52 -14.81
CA VAL A 97 -1.09 9.52 -14.50
C VAL A 97 -0.51 8.16 -14.86
N ILE A 98 -0.24 7.32 -13.86
CA ILE A 98 -0.01 5.89 -14.08
C ILE A 98 -1.25 5.17 -13.55
N GLY A 99 -2.04 4.67 -14.49
CA GLY A 99 -3.18 3.78 -14.28
C GLY A 99 -2.83 2.42 -14.84
#